data_AF-A0AAU9VHE5-F1
#
_entry.id   AF-A0AAU9VHE5-F1
#
_cell.length_a   1.000
_cell.length_b   1.000
_cell.length_c   1.000
_cell.angle_alpha   90.00
_cell.angle_beta   90.00
_cell.angle_gamma   90.00
#
_symmetry.space_group_name_H-M   'P 1'
#
loop_
_entity.id
_entity.type
_entity.pdbx_description
1 polymer ?
#
loop_
_entity_poly.entity_id
_entity_poly.type
_entity_poly.pdbx_seq_one_letter_code
_entity_poly.pdbx_strand_id
1 'polypeptide(L)'
;MDTKYLPGLRILKTTLAVAICLVTAWTLNYPAPFYAAITAVLMMKSSPEHAVRASLDRILGTLFGGIIGILFLLITIYFNIPSESLTYTVLIVVVLLVDLTLCKILNLREYATSMSAILVLAVLLNHNGTQGDAIQYMIRRILETLFGIFISVIINKYINHKEELS
;
A
#
# COMPACT_ATOMS: atom_id res chain seq x y z
N MET A 1 -39.67 8.95 0.16
CA MET A 1 -38.53 8.29 -0.52
C MET A 1 -37.71 7.59 0.55
N ASP A 2 -37.59 6.26 0.49
CA ASP A 2 -36.79 5.49 1.45
C ASP A 2 -35.31 5.88 1.34
N THR A 3 -34.78 6.49 2.40
CA THR A 3 -33.40 6.99 2.48
C THR A 3 -32.34 5.88 2.61
N LYS A 4 -32.77 4.60 2.65
CA LYS A 4 -31.93 3.41 2.84
C LYS A 4 -30.83 3.23 1.78
N TYR A 5 -31.00 3.81 0.59
CA TYR A 5 -30.06 3.67 -0.53
C TYR A 5 -29.17 4.90 -0.76
N LEU A 6 -29.32 5.96 0.04
CA LEU A 6 -28.48 7.15 -0.11
C LEU A 6 -27.05 6.84 0.37
N PRO A 7 -26.01 7.20 -0.39
CA PRO A 7 -24.63 6.96 0.00
C PRO A 7 -24.31 7.73 1.27
N GLY A 8 -23.90 7.00 2.32
CA GLY A 8 -23.44 7.60 3.56
C GLY A 8 -22.18 8.44 3.34
N LEU A 9 -21.91 9.37 4.26
CA LEU A 9 -20.82 10.34 4.12
C LEU A 9 -19.46 9.69 3.85
N ARG A 10 -19.14 8.55 4.50
CA ARG A 10 -17.90 7.80 4.25
C ARG A 10 -17.74 7.39 2.78
N ILE A 11 -18.82 7.01 2.11
CA ILE A 11 -18.80 6.63 0.69
C ILE A 11 -18.42 7.85 -0.15
N LEU A 12 -19.07 9.00 0.10
CA LEU A 12 -18.78 10.24 -0.62
C LEU A 12 -17.34 10.71 -0.42
N LYS A 13 -16.83 10.71 0.83
CA LYS A 13 -15.42 11.06 1.12
C LYS A 13 -14.45 10.14 0.38
N THR A 14 -14.73 8.84 0.39
CA THR A 14 -13.87 7.85 -0.27
C THR A 14 -13.83 8.09 -1.78
N THR A 15 -14.99 8.22 -2.42
CA THR A 15 -15.08 8.45 -3.87
C THR A 15 -14.42 9.76 -4.26
N LEU A 16 -14.57 10.82 -3.46
CA LEU A 16 -13.90 12.10 -3.70
C LEU A 16 -12.37 11.98 -3.59
N ALA A 17 -11.86 11.30 -2.56
CA ALA A 17 -10.42 11.07 -2.39
C ALA A 17 -9.83 10.28 -3.58
N VAL A 18 -10.53 9.23 -4.02
CA VAL A 18 -10.13 8.46 -5.22
C VAL A 18 -10.16 9.33 -6.47
N ALA A 19 -11.20 10.14 -6.67
CA ALA A 19 -11.30 11.03 -7.82
C ALA A 19 -10.12 12.01 -7.87
N ILE A 20 -9.74 12.60 -6.74
CA ILE A 20 -8.57 13.48 -6.66
C ILE A 20 -7.28 12.73 -7.02
N CYS A 21 -7.09 11.51 -6.51
CA CYS A 21 -5.93 10.70 -6.86
C CYS A 21 -5.83 10.43 -8.37
N LEU A 22 -6.96 10.07 -9.00
CA LEU A 22 -7.02 9.74 -10.43
C LEU A 22 -6.83 10.97 -11.31
N VAL A 23 -7.50 12.08 -10.99
CA VAL A 23 -7.36 13.34 -11.74
C VAL A 23 -5.93 13.87 -11.64
N THR A 24 -5.32 13.83 -10.45
CA THR A 24 -3.93 14.28 -10.28
C THR A 24 -2.95 13.43 -11.10
N ALA A 25 -3.18 12.11 -11.16
CA ALA A 25 -2.33 11.24 -11.96
C ALA A 25 -2.51 11.49 -13.46
N TRP A 26 -3.75 11.72 -13.91
CA TRP A 26 -4.04 12.08 -15.29
C TRP A 26 -3.38 13.41 -15.69
N THR A 27 -3.46 14.45 -14.85
CA THR A 27 -2.83 15.75 -15.15
C THR A 27 -1.31 15.70 -15.19
N LEU A 28 -0.69 14.82 -14.41
CA LEU A 28 0.77 14.63 -14.38
C LEU A 28 1.27 13.60 -15.40
N ASN A 29 0.40 13.03 -16.25
CA ASN A 29 0.71 11.90 -17.13
C ASN A 29 1.37 10.72 -16.38
N TYR A 30 0.93 10.48 -15.14
CA TYR A 30 1.45 9.41 -14.30
C TYR A 30 0.80 8.07 -14.69
N PRO A 31 1.57 7.07 -15.15
CA PRO A 31 1.03 5.94 -15.91
C PRO A 31 0.18 4.94 -15.12
N ALA A 32 0.25 4.93 -13.77
CA ALA A 32 -0.46 3.92 -12.98
C ALA A 32 -0.81 4.38 -11.54
N PRO A 33 -1.86 5.19 -11.31
CA PRO A 33 -2.24 5.64 -9.96
C PRO A 33 -2.92 4.59 -9.07
N PHE A 34 -2.85 3.31 -9.45
CA PHE A 34 -3.57 2.20 -8.81
C PHE A 34 -3.37 2.18 -7.29
N TYR A 35 -2.11 2.31 -6.86
CA TYR A 35 -1.76 2.25 -5.45
C TYR A 35 -2.12 3.51 -4.67
N ALA A 36 -2.12 4.68 -5.30
CA ALA A 36 -2.63 5.91 -4.70
C ALA A 36 -4.14 5.81 -4.45
N ALA A 37 -4.90 5.33 -5.45
CA ALA A 37 -6.35 5.14 -5.35
C ALA A 37 -6.73 4.10 -4.28
N ILE A 38 -6.11 2.92 -4.28
CA ILE A 38 -6.37 1.89 -3.24
C ILE A 38 -6.00 2.40 -1.85
N THR A 39 -4.88 3.12 -1.74
CA THR A 39 -4.51 3.71 -0.46
C THR A 39 -5.55 4.71 0.01
N ALA A 40 -6.09 5.53 -0.90
CA ALA A 40 -7.14 6.46 -0.55
C ALA A 40 -8.37 5.74 0.04
N VAL A 41 -8.80 4.63 -0.60
CA VAL A 41 -9.90 3.79 -0.10
C VAL A 41 -9.61 3.19 1.27
N LEU A 42 -8.44 2.57 1.46
CA LEU A 42 -8.13 1.84 2.68
C LEU A 42 -7.96 2.75 3.89
N MET A 43 -7.42 3.95 3.67
CA MET A 43 -7.12 4.94 4.71
C MET A 43 -8.31 5.82 5.07
N MET A 44 -9.42 5.75 4.30
CA MET A 44 -10.67 6.41 4.66
C MET A 44 -11.37 5.65 5.80
N LYS A 45 -11.16 6.11 7.04
CA LYS A 45 -11.77 5.58 8.26
C LYS A 45 -12.76 6.59 8.85
N SER A 46 -13.73 6.11 9.62
CA SER A 46 -14.70 6.96 10.32
C SER A 46 -14.05 7.79 11.44
N SER A 47 -13.07 7.23 12.15
CA SER A 47 -12.32 7.94 13.20
C SER A 47 -10.98 8.47 12.67
N PRO A 48 -10.65 9.76 12.91
CA PRO A 48 -9.35 10.35 12.55
C PRO A 48 -8.15 9.61 13.17
N GLU A 49 -8.25 9.22 14.43
CA GLU A 49 -7.18 8.49 15.14
C GLU A 49 -6.91 7.13 14.50
N HIS A 50 -7.97 6.40 14.15
CA HIS A 50 -7.85 5.14 13.42
C HIS A 50 -7.30 5.34 12.00
N ALA A 51 -7.63 6.45 11.33
CA ALA A 51 -7.07 6.78 10.01
C ALA A 51 -5.55 7.00 10.08
N VAL A 52 -5.09 7.80 11.06
CA VAL A 52 -3.65 8.05 11.27
C VAL A 52 -2.92 6.76 11.61
N ARG A 53 -3.47 5.97 12.54
CA ARG A 53 -2.88 4.69 12.95
C ARG A 53 -2.73 3.72 11.77
N ALA A 54 -3.79 3.57 10.97
CA ALA A 54 -3.77 2.72 9.77
C ALA A 54 -2.79 3.25 8.71
N SER A 55 -2.66 4.56 8.57
CA SER A 55 -1.72 5.19 7.62
C SER A 55 -0.27 4.91 8.00
N LEU A 56 0.06 5.02 9.29
CA LEU A 56 1.39 4.66 9.80
C LEU A 56 1.69 3.18 9.60
N ASP A 57 0.73 2.30 9.89
CA ASP A 57 0.89 0.87 9.63
C ASP A 57 1.12 0.55 8.16
N ARG A 58 0.42 1.25 7.27
CA ARG A 58 0.61 1.08 5.83
C ARG A 58 2.02 1.46 5.42
N ILE A 59 2.52 2.61 5.88
CA ILE A 59 3.88 3.07 5.59
C ILE A 59 4.89 2.05 6.12
N LEU A 60 4.81 1.68 7.39
CA LEU A 60 5.73 0.72 8.01
C LEU A 60 5.73 -0.62 7.29
N GLY A 61 4.55 -1.18 7.01
CA GLY A 61 4.43 -2.43 6.27
C GLY A 61 5.01 -2.34 4.85
N THR A 62 4.71 -1.27 4.12
CA THR A 62 5.22 -1.10 2.75
C THR A 62 6.75 -0.93 2.70
N LEU A 63 7.33 -0.22 3.67
CA LEU A 63 8.78 -0.06 3.77
C LEU A 63 9.45 -1.37 4.15
N PHE A 64 8.93 -2.06 5.17
CA PHE A 64 9.51 -3.30 5.66
C PHE A 64 9.46 -4.40 4.61
N GLY A 65 8.30 -4.62 4.00
CA GLY A 65 8.13 -5.62 2.95
C GLY A 65 8.86 -5.26 1.66
N GLY A 66 8.97 -3.97 1.34
CA GLY A 66 9.76 -3.49 0.20
C GLY A 66 11.25 -3.79 0.38
N ILE A 67 11.81 -3.52 1.57
CA ILE A 67 13.20 -3.82 1.89
C ILE A 67 13.45 -5.32 1.82
N ILE A 68 12.62 -6.14 2.47
CA ILE A 68 12.78 -7.60 2.46
C ILE A 68 12.65 -8.15 1.03
N GLY A 69 11.63 -7.71 0.29
CA GLY A 69 11.42 -8.13 -1.09
C GLY A 69 12.63 -7.81 -1.98
N ILE A 70 13.19 -6.61 -1.88
CA ILE A 70 14.40 -6.23 -2.64
C ILE A 70 15.59 -7.07 -2.20
N LEU A 71 15.86 -7.22 -0.90
CA LEU A 71 16.99 -8.00 -0.42
C LEU A 71 16.98 -9.44 -0.96
N PHE A 72 15.82 -10.10 -0.93
CA PHE A 72 15.69 -11.45 -1.46
C PHE A 72 15.71 -11.52 -2.99
N LEU A 73 15.22 -10.49 -3.69
CA LEU A 73 15.39 -10.38 -5.13
C LEU A 73 16.87 -10.23 -5.52
N LEU A 74 17.67 -9.50 -4.74
CA LEU A 74 19.11 -9.39 -4.99
C LEU A 74 19.81 -10.75 -4.81
N ILE A 75 19.37 -11.55 -3.84
CA ILE A 75 19.87 -12.91 -3.63
C ILE A 75 19.53 -13.81 -4.82
N THR A 76 18.29 -13.77 -5.33
CA THR A 76 17.89 -14.61 -6.48
C THR A 76 18.67 -14.27 -7.74
N ILE A 77 18.94 -12.99 -7.97
CA ILE A 77 19.76 -12.50 -9.07
C ILE A 77 21.21 -12.95 -8.91
N TYR A 78 21.78 -12.82 -7.71
CA TYR A 78 23.16 -13.22 -7.42
C TYR A 78 23.39 -14.72 -7.67
N PHE A 79 22.43 -15.57 -7.26
CA PHE A 79 22.48 -17.02 -7.48
C PHE A 79 21.90 -17.47 -8.83
N ASN A 80 21.50 -16.52 -9.69
CA ASN A 80 20.93 -16.77 -11.02
C ASN A 80 19.75 -17.77 -11.01
N ILE A 81 18.88 -17.63 -10.00
CA ILE A 81 17.70 -18.49 -9.81
C ILE A 81 16.61 -18.04 -10.81
N PRO A 82 16.19 -18.89 -11.75
CA PRO A 82 15.15 -18.53 -12.72
C PRO A 82 13.81 -18.30 -12.03
N SER A 83 13.11 -17.21 -12.37
CA SER A 83 11.81 -16.86 -11.75
C SER A 83 10.71 -17.89 -12.01
N GLU A 84 10.82 -18.67 -13.09
CA GLU A 84 9.89 -19.75 -13.45
C GLU A 84 10.18 -21.08 -12.71
N SER A 85 11.29 -21.15 -11.96
CA SER A 85 11.69 -22.39 -11.31
C SER A 85 10.84 -22.70 -10.07
N LEU A 86 10.66 -24.00 -9.78
CA LEU A 86 10.08 -24.45 -8.51
C LEU A 86 10.89 -23.92 -7.32
N THR A 87 12.22 -23.83 -7.46
CA THR A 87 13.11 -23.26 -6.44
C THR A 87 12.75 -21.82 -6.10
N TYR A 88 12.47 -20.98 -7.11
CA TYR A 88 12.03 -19.60 -6.89
C TYR A 88 10.70 -19.54 -6.15
N THR A 89 9.74 -20.41 -6.52
CA THR A 89 8.43 -20.49 -5.86
C THR A 89 8.56 -20.89 -4.39
N VAL A 90 9.37 -21.91 -4.09
CA VAL A 90 9.65 -22.34 -2.71
C VAL A 90 10.36 -21.22 -1.93
N LEU A 91 11.29 -20.50 -2.56
CA LEU A 91 11.97 -19.38 -1.94
C LEU A 91 10.98 -18.29 -1.52
N ILE A 92 10.02 -17.90 -2.37
CA ILE A 92 8.99 -16.90 -2.00
C ILE A 92 8.26 -17.30 -0.71
N VAL A 93 7.87 -18.57 -0.59
CA VAL A 93 7.18 -19.09 0.62
C VAL A 93 8.07 -18.98 1.85
N VAL A 94 9.35 -19.35 1.72
CA VAL A 94 10.33 -19.22 2.81
C VAL A 94 10.54 -17.76 3.19
N VAL A 95 10.64 -16.86 2.22
CA VAL A 95 10.79 -15.42 2.45
C VAL A 95 9.58 -14.84 3.17
N LEU A 96 8.37 -15.25 2.79
CA LEU A 96 7.15 -14.85 3.51
C LEU A 96 7.14 -15.35 4.95
N LEU A 97 7.57 -16.59 5.18
CA LEU A 97 7.68 -17.12 6.55
C LEU A 97 8.67 -16.29 7.37
N VAL A 98 9.81 -15.91 6.79
CA VAL A 98 10.80 -15.04 7.43
C VAL A 98 10.24 -13.64 7.68
N ASP A 99 9.64 -13.00 6.68
CA ASP A 99 9.03 -11.66 6.77
C ASP A 99 7.99 -11.59 7.90
N LEU A 100 7.03 -12.52 7.90
CA LEU A 100 5.97 -12.57 8.89
C LEU A 100 6.52 -12.85 10.30
N THR A 101 7.55 -13.70 10.41
CA THR A 101 8.22 -13.97 11.69
C THR A 101 8.95 -12.74 12.20
N LEU A 102 9.64 -11.99 11.33
CA LEU A 102 10.30 -10.74 11.69
C LEU A 102 9.29 -9.67 12.08
N CYS A 103 8.19 -9.51 11.34
CA CYS A 103 7.10 -8.61 11.70
C CYS A 103 6.56 -8.90 13.10
N LYS A 104 6.40 -10.19 13.44
CA LYS A 104 5.99 -10.63 14.78
C LYS A 104 7.01 -10.28 15.85
N ILE A 105 8.30 -10.55 15.62
CA ILE A 105 9.39 -10.23 16.57
C ILE A 105 9.44 -8.71 16.83
N LEU A 106 9.22 -7.90 15.80
CA LEU A 106 9.21 -6.44 15.88
C LEU A 106 7.88 -5.88 16.43
N ASN A 107 6.93 -6.74 16.84
CA ASN A 107 5.61 -6.35 17.35
C ASN A 107 4.83 -5.43 16.40
N LEU A 108 4.95 -5.65 15.09
CA LEU A 108 4.17 -4.92 14.11
C LEU A 108 2.68 -5.31 14.19
N ARG A 109 1.80 -4.32 14.01
CA ARG A 109 0.35 -4.55 14.01
C ARG A 109 -0.05 -5.39 12.79
N GLU A 110 -1.14 -6.15 12.90
CA GLU A 110 -1.60 -7.08 11.86
C GLU A 110 -1.75 -6.44 10.47
N TYR A 111 -2.22 -5.19 10.43
CA TYR A 111 -2.35 -4.46 9.18
C TYR A 111 -0.98 -4.13 8.55
N ALA A 112 0.01 -3.72 9.35
CA ALA A 112 1.37 -3.50 8.87
C ALA A 112 2.01 -4.80 8.37
N THR A 113 1.87 -5.89 9.13
CA THR A 113 2.35 -7.23 8.76
C THR A 113 1.74 -7.70 7.44
N SER A 114 0.43 -7.51 7.25
CA SER A 114 -0.25 -7.86 5.99
C SER A 114 0.26 -7.02 4.82
N MET A 115 0.49 -5.72 5.03
CA MET A 115 1.05 -4.83 4.01
C MET A 115 2.50 -5.19 3.66
N SER A 116 3.29 -5.69 4.63
CA SER A 116 4.64 -6.21 4.39
C SER A 116 4.62 -7.40 3.44
N ALA A 117 3.84 -8.43 3.77
CA ALA A 117 3.72 -9.63 2.95
C ALA A 117 3.23 -9.32 1.53
N ILE A 118 2.25 -8.43 1.39
CA ILE A 118 1.76 -7.97 0.07
C ILE A 118 2.90 -7.33 -0.74
N LEU A 119 3.75 -6.53 -0.09
CA LEU A 119 4.86 -5.88 -0.79
C LEU A 119 5.98 -6.85 -1.17
N VAL A 120 6.32 -7.79 -0.28
CA VAL A 120 7.26 -8.88 -0.59
C VAL A 120 6.81 -9.63 -1.84
N LEU A 121 5.54 -10.04 -1.87
CA LEU A 121 4.94 -10.70 -3.03
C LEU A 121 4.95 -9.81 -4.27
N ALA A 122 4.60 -8.54 -4.13
CA ALA A 122 4.56 -7.62 -5.26
C ALA A 122 5.95 -7.46 -5.90
N VAL A 123 7.01 -7.33 -5.09
CA VAL A 123 8.39 -7.25 -5.57
C VAL A 123 8.80 -8.56 -6.24
N LEU A 124 8.65 -9.70 -5.57
CA LEU A 124 9.16 -10.99 -6.06
C LEU A 124 8.37 -11.57 -7.24
N LEU A 125 7.06 -11.29 -7.36
CA LEU A 125 6.23 -11.84 -8.43
C LEU A 125 6.16 -10.96 -9.69
N ASN A 126 6.35 -9.64 -9.55
CA ASN A 126 6.19 -8.72 -10.69
C ASN A 126 7.54 -8.28 -11.29
N HIS A 127 8.67 -8.63 -10.70
CA HIS A 127 9.99 -8.20 -11.17
C HIS A 127 10.89 -9.42 -11.41
N ASN A 128 11.11 -9.73 -12.69
CA ASN A 128 11.87 -10.89 -13.17
C ASN A 128 13.39 -10.65 -13.17
N GLY A 129 13.96 -10.25 -12.04
CA GLY A 129 15.41 -10.30 -11.86
C GLY A 129 16.21 -9.07 -12.34
N THR A 130 15.57 -7.93 -12.63
CA THR A 130 16.27 -6.66 -12.86
C THR A 130 16.29 -5.80 -11.59
N GLN A 131 17.47 -5.59 -11.02
CA GLN A 131 17.65 -4.83 -9.77
C GLN A 131 17.14 -3.38 -9.87
N GLY A 132 17.38 -2.73 -11.01
CA GLY A 132 17.00 -1.34 -11.25
C GLY A 132 15.49 -1.12 -11.22
N ASP A 133 14.72 -2.07 -11.77
CA ASP A 133 13.27 -1.95 -11.89
C ASP A 133 12.59 -2.12 -10.53
N ALA A 134 13.09 -3.03 -9.69
CA ALA A 134 12.52 -3.28 -8.36
C ALA A 134 12.70 -2.08 -7.40
N ILE A 135 13.86 -1.42 -7.43
CA ILE A 135 14.10 -0.22 -6.61
C ILE A 135 13.21 0.93 -7.09
N GLN A 136 13.14 1.16 -8.41
CA GLN A 136 12.25 2.18 -8.97
C GLN A 136 10.78 1.90 -8.64
N TYR A 137 10.36 0.64 -8.70
CA TYR A 137 9.02 0.23 -8.30
C TYR A 137 8.76 0.52 -6.83
N MET A 138 9.68 0.18 -5.91
CA MET A 138 9.50 0.48 -4.48
C MET A 138 9.36 1.98 -4.24
N ILE A 139 10.19 2.80 -4.88
CA ILE A 139 10.11 4.27 -4.75
C ILE A 139 8.75 4.76 -5.22
N ARG A 140 8.30 4.35 -6.41
CA ARG A 140 6.97 4.70 -6.94
C ARG A 140 5.86 4.28 -5.98
N ARG A 141 5.94 3.06 -5.47
CA ARG A 141 4.98 2.49 -4.53
C ARG A 141 4.88 3.29 -3.23
N ILE A 142 6.00 3.73 -2.67
CA ILE A 142 6.05 4.57 -1.48
C ILE A 142 5.41 5.92 -1.78
N LEU A 143 5.79 6.58 -2.88
CA LEU A 143 5.26 7.89 -3.26
C LEU A 143 3.74 7.85 -3.47
N GLU A 144 3.24 6.84 -4.18
CA GLU A 144 1.80 6.64 -4.39
C GLU A 144 1.06 6.39 -3.07
N THR A 145 1.66 5.60 -2.18
CA THR A 145 1.07 5.31 -0.87
C THR A 145 1.02 6.57 -0.01
N LEU A 146 2.09 7.35 0.03
CA LEU A 146 2.14 8.62 0.74
C LEU A 146 1.12 9.61 0.18
N PHE A 147 1.02 9.71 -1.14
CA PHE A 147 0.05 10.57 -1.81
C PHE A 147 -1.39 10.17 -1.49
N GLY A 148 -1.72 8.87 -1.59
CA GLY A 148 -3.05 8.38 -1.22
C GLY A 148 -3.40 8.61 0.25
N ILE A 149 -2.43 8.43 1.17
CA ILE A 149 -2.60 8.76 2.60
C ILE A 149 -2.89 10.25 2.77
N PHE A 150 -2.08 11.10 2.14
CA PHE A 150 -2.21 12.55 2.23
C PHE A 150 -3.60 13.02 1.81
N ILE A 151 -4.07 12.59 0.64
CA ILE A 151 -5.41 12.94 0.15
C ILE A 151 -6.51 12.42 1.09
N SER A 152 -6.42 11.17 1.55
CA SER A 152 -7.44 10.63 2.47
C SER A 152 -7.49 11.34 3.81
N VAL A 153 -6.34 11.67 4.40
CA VAL A 153 -6.30 12.40 5.67
C VAL A 153 -6.89 13.80 5.51
N ILE A 154 -6.56 14.51 4.42
CA ILE A 154 -7.13 15.83 4.11
C ILE A 154 -8.65 15.76 4.00
N ILE A 155 -9.16 14.87 3.14
CA ILE A 155 -10.60 14.76 2.90
C ILE A 155 -11.34 14.34 4.18
N ASN A 156 -10.76 13.42 4.96
CA ASN A 156 -11.38 12.98 6.20
C ASN A 156 -11.45 14.12 7.22
N LYS A 157 -10.37 14.90 7.38
CA LYS A 157 -10.30 16.04 8.31
C LYS A 157 -11.27 17.16 7.92
N TYR A 158 -11.25 17.62 6.67
CA TYR A 158 -12.07 18.76 6.24
C TYR A 158 -13.57 18.46 6.25
N ILE A 159 -13.97 17.24 5.87
CA ILE A 159 -15.39 16.91 5.80
C ILE A 159 -15.94 16.50 7.17
N ASN A 160 -15.15 15.89 8.07
CA ASN A 160 -15.60 15.67 9.46
C ASN A 160 -15.82 16.99 10.20
N HIS A 161 -14.90 17.96 10.03
CA HIS A 161 -15.01 19.26 10.69
C HIS A 161 -16.28 20.03 10.28
N LYS A 162 -16.78 19.81 9.06
CA LYS A 162 -17.99 20.47 8.55
C LYS A 162 -19.28 19.94 9.18
N GLU A 163 -19.30 18.71 9.69
CA GLU A 163 -20.44 18.13 10.43
C GLU A 163 -20.46 18.59 11.89
N GLU A 164 -19.30 18.76 12.54
CA GLU A 164 -19.26 19.25 13.92
C GLU A 164 -19.75 20.71 14.07
N LEU A 165 -19.77 21.47 12.96
CA LEU A 165 -20.15 22.88 12.90
C LEU A 165 -21.55 23.13 12.29
N SER A 166 -22.25 22.08 11.82
CA SER A 166 -23.58 22.17 11.19
C SER A 166 -24.67 21.59 12.08
#